data_AF-X1LVD4-F1
#
_entry.id   AF-X1LVD4-F1
#
_cell.length_a   1.000
_cell.length_b   1.000
_cell.length_c   1.000
_cell.angle_alpha   90.00
_cell.angle_beta   90.00
_cell.angle_gamma   90.00
#
_symmetry.space_group_name_H-M   'P 1'
#
loop_
_entity.id
_entity.type
_entity.pdbx_description
1 polymer ?
#
loop_
_entity_poly.entity_id
_entity_poly.type
_entity_poly.pdbx_seq_one_letter_code
_entity_poly.pdbx_strand_id
1 'polypeptide(L)'
;IIGTSALLHDIGKCAIPWYSLNKIAPLDDLDWEILQVHPIEGAKMLRKLRLDEEAEIAKNHHERIDGSGYPEGKKDFITFKRQYLCYS
;
A
#
# COMPACT_ATOMS: atom_id res chain seq x y z
N ILE A 1 -6.69 0.85 17.15
CA ILE A 1 -6.89 1.38 15.78
C ILE A 1 -6.44 0.29 14.83
N ILE A 2 -7.32 -0.67 14.53
CA ILE A 2 -7.03 -1.81 13.64
C ILE A 2 -8.09 -1.88 12.53
N GLY A 3 -9.36 -1.64 12.87
CA GLY A 3 -10.47 -1.77 11.90
C GLY A 3 -10.42 -0.82 10.70
N THR A 4 -10.25 0.49 10.93
CA THR A 4 -10.28 1.49 9.83
C THR A 4 -9.08 1.35 8.91
N SER A 5 -7.88 1.16 9.46
CA SER A 5 -6.67 0.99 8.67
C SER A 5 -6.66 -0.31 7.87
N ALA A 6 -7.17 -1.42 8.44
CA ALA A 6 -7.34 -2.66 7.69
C ALA A 6 -8.34 -2.51 6.54
N LEU A 7 -9.42 -1.75 6.74
CA LEU A 7 -10.40 -1.49 5.68
C LEU A 7 -9.84 -0.60 4.56
N LEU A 8 -8.95 0.33 4.90
CA LEU A 8 -8.53 1.41 4.00
C LEU A 8 -7.11 1.25 3.43
N HIS A 9 -6.34 0.23 3.84
CA HIS A 9 -4.96 0.06 3.40
C HIS A 9 -4.82 0.01 1.86
N ASP A 10 -5.81 -0.61 1.21
CA ASP A 10 -5.87 -0.85 -0.23
C ASP A 10 -6.70 0.20 -1.00
N ILE A 11 -7.18 1.28 -0.34
CA ILE A 11 -8.07 2.28 -0.97
C ILE A 11 -7.47 2.92 -2.22
N GLY A 12 -6.14 2.97 -2.30
CA GLY A 12 -5.41 3.49 -3.46
C GLY A 12 -5.58 2.65 -4.73
N LYS A 13 -6.08 1.40 -4.65
CA LYS A 13 -6.45 0.61 -5.83
C LYS A 13 -7.48 1.31 -6.70
N CYS A 14 -8.30 2.21 -6.14
CA CYS A 14 -9.22 3.04 -6.91
C CYS A 14 -8.55 3.97 -7.92
N ALA A 15 -7.25 4.27 -7.75
CA ALA A 15 -6.45 5.05 -8.70
C ALA A 15 -5.76 4.17 -9.77
N ILE A 16 -5.82 2.85 -9.64
CA ILE A 16 -5.17 1.92 -10.57
C ILE A 16 -6.12 1.60 -11.74
N PRO A 17 -5.62 1.60 -12.99
CA PRO A 17 -6.43 1.25 -14.14
C PRO A 17 -7.07 -0.14 -14.02
N TRP A 18 -8.35 -0.24 -14.40
CA TRP A 18 -9.12 -1.48 -14.30
C TRP A 18 -8.46 -2.66 -14.99
N TYR A 19 -7.82 -2.44 -16.14
CA TYR A 19 -7.14 -3.48 -16.92
C TYR A 19 -5.91 -4.06 -16.20
N SER A 20 -5.18 -3.26 -15.42
CA SER A 20 -4.05 -3.73 -14.61
C SER A 20 -4.52 -4.50 -13.38
N LEU A 21 -5.65 -4.10 -12.78
CA LEU A 21 -6.24 -4.80 -11.62
C LEU A 21 -6.87 -6.15 -11.98
N ASN A 22 -7.43 -6.28 -13.18
CA ASN A 22 -8.21 -7.45 -13.61
C ASN A 22 -7.52 -8.25 -14.72
N LYS A 23 -6.20 -8.14 -14.84
CA LYS A 23 -5.43 -8.88 -15.85
C LYS A 23 -5.51 -10.38 -15.54
N ILE A 24 -5.96 -11.17 -16.53
CA ILE A 24 -6.08 -12.64 -16.43
C ILE A 24 -4.71 -13.30 -16.67
N ALA A 25 -3.86 -12.67 -17.47
CA ALA A 25 -2.49 -13.09 -17.70
C ALA A 25 -1.57 -12.66 -16.53
N PRO A 26 -0.40 -13.29 -16.35
CA PRO A 26 0.60 -12.81 -15.40
C PRO A 26 0.90 -11.33 -15.60
N LEU A 27 1.11 -10.63 -14.49
CA LEU A 27 1.53 -9.24 -14.49
C LEU A 27 2.94 -9.15 -15.09
N ASP A 28 3.11 -8.25 -16.05
CA ASP A 28 4.43 -7.88 -16.55
C ASP A 28 5.05 -6.79 -15.67
N ASP A 29 6.30 -6.42 -15.97
CA ASP A 29 7.03 -5.42 -15.19
C ASP A 29 6.29 -4.07 -15.13
N LEU A 30 5.63 -3.69 -16.23
CA LEU A 30 4.87 -2.45 -16.30
C LEU A 30 3.60 -2.51 -15.44
N ASP A 31 2.87 -3.62 -15.46
CA ASP A 31 1.72 -3.78 -14.56
C ASP A 31 2.16 -3.72 -13.10
N TRP A 32 3.31 -4.31 -12.77
CA TRP A 32 3.88 -4.24 -11.44
C TRP A 32 4.23 -2.82 -11.04
N GLU A 33 4.89 -2.05 -11.90
CA GLU A 33 5.17 -0.63 -11.66
C GLU A 33 3.89 0.16 -11.40
N ILE A 34 2.85 -0.06 -12.21
CA ILE A 34 1.54 0.58 -12.06
C ILE A 34 0.90 0.19 -10.73
N LEU A 35 0.88 -1.09 -10.38
CA LEU A 35 0.27 -1.57 -9.14
C LEU A 35 0.98 -1.04 -7.91
N GLN A 36 2.30 -0.91 -7.93
CA GLN A 36 3.09 -0.38 -6.79
C GLN A 36 2.79 1.09 -6.48
N VAL A 37 2.04 1.81 -7.33
CA VAL A 37 1.60 3.19 -7.08
C VAL A 37 0.48 3.27 -6.04
N HIS A 38 -0.32 2.21 -5.86
CA HIS A 38 -1.52 2.27 -5.01
C HIS A 38 -1.27 2.66 -3.54
N PRO A 39 -0.17 2.28 -2.86
CA PRO A 39 0.07 2.70 -1.47
C PRO A 39 0.24 4.21 -1.37
N ILE A 40 0.90 4.82 -2.37
CA ILE A 40 1.13 6.26 -2.45
C ILE A 40 -0.19 7.00 -2.67
N GLU A 41 -1.00 6.53 -3.63
CA GLU A 41 -2.30 7.16 -3.91
C GLU A 41 -3.29 6.99 -2.76
N GLY A 42 -3.31 5.82 -2.12
CA GLY A 42 -4.12 5.59 -0.92
C GLY A 42 -3.75 6.54 0.21
N ALA A 43 -2.46 6.71 0.49
CA ALA A 43 -1.98 7.67 1.47
C ALA A 43 -2.36 9.12 1.13
N LYS A 44 -2.26 9.53 -0.13
CA LYS A 44 -2.69 10.86 -0.58
C LYS A 44 -4.19 11.08 -0.36
N MET A 45 -5.02 10.09 -0.66
CA MET A 45 -6.47 10.17 -0.45
C MET A 45 -6.81 10.30 1.04
N LEU A 46 -6.21 9.47 1.89
CA LEU A 46 -6.48 9.45 3.33
C LEU A 46 -6.01 10.72 4.04
N ARG A 47 -4.87 11.30 3.64
CA ARG A 47 -4.41 12.61 4.16
C ARG A 47 -5.38 13.74 3.85
N LYS A 48 -6.04 13.73 2.68
CA LYS A 48 -7.09 14.71 2.35
C LYS A 48 -8.29 14.61 3.29
N LEU A 49 -8.55 13.42 3.83
CA LEU A 49 -9.60 13.16 4.81
C LEU A 49 -9.15 13.36 6.26
N ARG A 50 -7.90 13.83 6.49
CA ARG A 50 -7.28 13.97 7.81
C ARG A 50 -7.16 12.65 8.58
N LEU A 51 -7.03 11.54 7.86
CA LEU A 51 -6.79 10.20 8.39
C LEU A 51 -5.29 9.88 8.30
N ASP A 52 -4.47 10.62 9.04
CA ASP A 52 -3.01 10.57 8.88
C ASP A 52 -2.40 9.24 9.33
N GLU A 53 -2.97 8.60 10.36
CA GLU A 53 -2.53 7.28 10.82
C GLU A 53 -2.83 6.20 9.79
N GLU A 54 -4.06 6.16 9.26
CA GLU A 54 -4.45 5.26 8.18
C GLU A 54 -3.63 5.52 6.92
N ALA A 55 -3.38 6.78 6.57
CA ALA A 55 -2.58 7.13 5.41
C ALA A 55 -1.16 6.56 5.50
N GLU A 56 -0.57 6.61 6.69
CA GLU A 56 0.77 6.09 6.93
C GLU A 56 0.80 4.57 6.91
N ILE A 57 -0.26 3.90 7.37
CA ILE A 57 -0.40 2.44 7.25
C ILE A 57 -0.59 2.06 5.77
N ALA A 58 -1.51 2.73 5.06
CA ALA A 58 -1.75 2.51 3.63
C ALA A 58 -0.49 2.76 2.79
N LYS A 59 0.39 3.69 3.17
CA LYS A 59 1.65 3.91 2.43
C LYS A 59 2.65 2.76 2.60
N ASN A 60 2.78 2.22 3.81
CA ASN A 60 3.89 1.34 4.17
C ASN A 60 3.51 -0.14 4.30
N HIS A 61 2.25 -0.53 4.02
CA HIS A 61 1.78 -1.90 4.24
C HIS A 61 2.49 -2.97 3.38
N HIS A 62 3.16 -2.56 2.30
CA HIS A 62 4.00 -3.42 1.47
C HIS A 62 5.52 -3.28 1.71
N GLU A 63 5.93 -2.45 2.67
CA GLU A 63 7.33 -2.36 3.09
C GLU A 63 7.76 -3.66 3.77
N ARG A 64 9.04 -4.03 3.63
CA ARG A 64 9.60 -5.26 4.21
C ARG A 64 10.92 -4.93 4.91
N ILE A 65 11.19 -5.60 6.04
CA ILE A 65 12.34 -5.31 6.90
C ILE A 65 13.68 -5.50 6.17
N ASP A 66 13.72 -6.45 5.24
CA ASP A 66 14.90 -6.72 4.40
C ASP A 66 15.13 -5.65 3.32
N GLY A 67 14.21 -4.69 3.18
CA GLY A 67 14.24 -3.65 2.15
C GLY A 67 13.77 -4.12 0.77
N SER A 68 13.23 -5.33 0.64
CA SER A 68 12.65 -5.82 -0.62
C SER A 68 11.22 -5.34 -0.87
N GLY A 69 10.65 -4.58 0.06
CA GLY A 69 9.31 -4.00 -0.06
C GLY A 69 9.27 -2.74 -0.90
N TYR A 70 8.08 -2.15 -0.99
CA TYR A 70 7.80 -0.92 -1.73
C TYR A 70 6.80 -0.05 -0.94
N PRO A 71 6.69 1.26 -1.21
CA PRO A 71 7.30 2.02 -2.31
C PRO A 71 8.73 2.55 -2.06
N GLU A 72 9.20 2.61 -0.81
CA GLU A 72 10.47 3.26 -0.45
C GLU A 72 11.60 2.25 -0.21
N GLY A 73 11.31 0.94 -0.09
CA GLY A 73 12.33 -0.11 0.07
C GLY A 73 13.12 0.04 1.35
N LYS A 74 12.45 0.44 2.44
CA LYS A 74 13.11 0.82 3.69
C LYS A 74 13.70 -0.39 4.40
N LYS A 75 14.99 -0.32 4.72
CA LYS A 75 15.64 -1.22 5.68
C LYS A 75 15.51 -0.64 7.07
N ASP A 76 14.38 -0.85 7.73
CA ASP A 76 14.17 -0.30 9.07
C ASP A 76 13.38 -1.25 9.98
N PHE A 77 13.87 -1.43 11.21
CA PHE A 77 13.29 -2.31 12.23
C PHE A 77 11.99 -1.74 12.82
N ILE A 78 11.77 -0.43 12.71
CA ILE A 78 10.60 0.27 13.27
C ILE A 78 9.30 -0.07 12.52
N THR A 79 9.40 -0.49 11.25
CA THR A 79 8.27 -0.86 10.38
C THR A 79 7.41 -1.98 11.00
N PHE A 80 8.00 -2.84 11.84
CA PHE A 80 7.35 -4.00 12.45
C PHE A 80 6.09 -3.65 13.28
N LYS A 81 6.06 -2.52 14.00
CA LYS A 81 4.88 -2.14 14.79
C LYS A 81 3.67 -1.75 13.94
N ARG A 82 3.87 -1.41 12.65
CA ARG A 82 2.80 -1.03 11.71
C ARG A 82 2.35 -2.18 10.80
N GLN A 83 3.17 -3.22 10.67
CA GLN A 83 2.95 -4.34 9.74
C GLN A 83 1.94 -5.40 10.26
N TYR A 84 1.60 -5.37 11.55
CA TYR A 84 0.60 -6.27 12.16
C TYR A 84 -0.83 -6.11 11.59
N LEU A 85 -1.04 -5.15 10.70
CA LEU A 85 -2.29 -4.92 9.99
C LEU A 85 -2.39 -5.65 8.64
N CYS A 86 -1.32 -6.26 8.15
CA CYS A 86 -1.18 -6.68 6.74
C CYS A 86 -1.25 -8.20 6.51
N TYR A 87 -1.71 -8.97 7.50
CA TYR A 87 -2.00 -10.42 7.34
C TYR A 87 -3.49 -10.70 7.07
N SER A 88 -4.21 -9.75 6.47
CA SER A 88 -5.62 -9.90 6.08
C SER A 88 -5.83 -9.45 4.66
#